data_AF-A0A538MVQ3-F1
#
_entry.id   AF-A0A538MVQ3-F1
#
_cell.length_a   1.000
_cell.length_b   1.000
_cell.length_c   1.000
_cell.angle_alpha   90.00
_cell.angle_beta   90.00
_cell.angle_gamma   90.00
#
_symmetry.space_group_name_H-M   'P 1'
#
loop_
_entity.id
_entity.type
_entity.pdbx_description
1 polymer ?
#
loop_
_entity_poly.entity_id
_entity_poly.type
_entity_poly.pdbx_seq_one_letter_code
_entity_poly.pdbx_strand_id
1 'polypeptide(L)'
;MPREKSGFVPTSVKLSDVPGVPPPDPTVTSPSATSGKASARTSRDSPTTRRFIAPPSSRSGLQSYTQHLPFSRTSTSRKQAVAGVTVEAVIFRQFVDDDLGCASYLVGDEETHEAVVVDPAYAIEPYLAAAKQEGVRIVRTLETHTHADHVSGHGRLALEHGISVGIHPAAEVAYEHDPLEDGREVVLGNVALRVVHTPGHRPEHCCFAVIDRTRAEEPWLVLTGDSLFVGDAARPDLAVEAVNGARELFASLQRLLELPDGVEVFPGHVAGSLCGASMSSKASTTIGFERRFNPMLASSGEHEFVSASALTRSPRPPNLDRIVELNRGRFVAAPTPLEERDELEPPILDIRPAEVFGAGHTAGAINVPLERRGFATRAAFVLLPDESPLIYAATREQAEDAARRLHAVGIGELQGYVLGAAETETLEPVDVDELDRLVAANAVEVIDVRELHERDDGFIPGSRNIPYRLVREYGDELKEEGRPVVTICESGARAAVAASVLAASGVDARPVLAGGMRAWEARGGATVGFRRCGS
;
A
#
# COMPACT_ATOMS: atom_id res chain seq x y z
N MET A 1 -29.87 -46.08 9.24
CA MET A 1 -29.82 -46.45 7.81
C MET A 1 -29.11 -45.33 7.04
N PRO A 2 -28.36 -45.63 5.97
CA PRO A 2 -27.49 -44.65 5.29
C PRO A 2 -28.10 -44.05 4.02
N ARG A 3 -27.61 -42.86 3.64
CA ARG A 3 -27.42 -42.37 2.26
C ARG A 3 -26.13 -41.54 2.28
N GLU A 4 -25.03 -41.98 1.65
CA GLU A 4 -24.74 -42.11 0.20
C GLU A 4 -24.08 -40.85 -0.38
N LYS A 5 -22.97 -41.07 -1.08
CA LYS A 5 -22.20 -40.03 -1.80
C LYS A 5 -22.52 -40.12 -3.28
N SER A 6 -22.58 -38.97 -3.96
CA SER A 6 -22.45 -38.90 -5.42
C SER A 6 -21.34 -37.91 -5.77
N GLY A 7 -20.24 -38.40 -6.35
CA GLY A 7 -19.22 -37.56 -6.97
C GLY A 7 -19.56 -37.27 -8.43
N PHE A 8 -18.95 -36.23 -9.00
CA PHE A 8 -19.03 -35.93 -10.42
C PHE A 8 -17.63 -35.61 -10.97
N VAL A 9 -17.37 -35.98 -12.22
CA VAL A 9 -16.05 -35.86 -12.87
C VAL A 9 -16.23 -35.10 -14.18
N PRO A 10 -15.46 -34.02 -14.46
CA PRO A 10 -15.47 -33.36 -15.76
C PRO A 10 -14.61 -34.13 -16.76
N THR A 11 -15.12 -34.34 -17.98
CA THR A 11 -14.39 -34.99 -19.09
C THR A 11 -13.92 -33.94 -20.10
N SER A 12 -12.72 -34.11 -20.65
CA SER A 12 -12.13 -33.19 -21.64
C SER A 12 -12.58 -33.47 -23.09
N VAL A 13 -12.65 -32.40 -23.90
CA VAL A 13 -12.90 -32.42 -25.36
C VAL A 13 -11.91 -31.45 -26.04
N LYS A 14 -11.66 -31.60 -27.35
CA LYS A 14 -10.47 -31.08 -28.07
C LYS A 14 -10.78 -29.97 -29.10
N LEU A 15 -9.71 -29.32 -29.58
CA LEU A 15 -9.69 -28.34 -30.69
C LEU A 15 -9.95 -28.98 -32.08
N SER A 16 -10.59 -28.20 -32.95
CA SER A 16 -10.58 -28.22 -34.44
C SER A 16 -11.36 -27.00 -34.96
N ASP A 17 -11.16 -26.40 -36.14
CA ASP A 17 -10.05 -26.38 -37.13
C ASP A 17 -10.14 -25.04 -37.94
N VAL A 18 -9.09 -24.63 -38.65
CA VAL A 18 -9.04 -23.36 -39.43
C VAL A 18 -8.54 -23.60 -40.86
N PRO A 19 -9.25 -23.13 -41.92
CA PRO A 19 -8.57 -22.35 -42.98
C PRO A 19 -9.46 -21.34 -43.79
N GLY A 20 -8.86 -20.30 -44.39
CA GLY A 20 -9.38 -19.68 -45.63
C GLY A 20 -9.27 -18.15 -45.82
N VAL A 21 -8.39 -17.71 -46.72
CA VAL A 21 -8.17 -16.32 -47.24
C VAL A 21 -7.69 -16.49 -48.71
N PRO A 22 -8.11 -15.71 -49.75
CA PRO A 22 -7.44 -14.44 -50.14
C PRO A 22 -8.36 -13.43 -50.95
N PRO A 23 -7.90 -12.50 -51.85
CA PRO A 23 -8.24 -11.05 -51.82
C PRO A 23 -8.87 -10.60 -53.19
N PRO A 24 -8.54 -9.52 -53.96
CA PRO A 24 -7.73 -8.28 -53.74
C PRO A 24 -8.23 -6.96 -54.41
N ASP A 25 -7.40 -5.89 -54.26
CA ASP A 25 -7.08 -4.83 -55.26
C ASP A 25 -8.03 -3.59 -55.45
N PRO A 26 -7.66 -2.50 -56.18
CA PRO A 26 -6.90 -1.36 -55.59
C PRO A 26 -7.32 0.08 -56.03
N THR A 27 -6.47 1.09 -55.75
CA THR A 27 -6.37 2.47 -56.36
C THR A 27 -7.40 3.54 -55.86
N VAL A 28 -7.18 4.89 -55.90
CA VAL A 28 -6.09 5.75 -56.43
C VAL A 28 -6.06 7.19 -55.81
N THR A 29 -5.04 8.00 -56.16
CA THR A 29 -4.90 9.50 -56.06
C THR A 29 -4.70 10.22 -54.70
N SER A 30 -3.50 10.80 -54.55
CA SER A 30 -3.28 12.22 -54.15
C SER A 30 -3.48 13.14 -55.40
N PRO A 31 -3.42 14.50 -55.41
CA PRO A 31 -2.62 15.38 -54.53
C PRO A 31 -3.24 16.77 -54.16
N SER A 32 -2.50 17.57 -53.37
CA SER A 32 -1.99 18.88 -53.82
C SER A 32 -1.19 19.58 -52.71
N ALA A 33 -0.33 20.53 -53.09
CA ALA A 33 0.40 21.40 -52.17
C ALA A 33 0.37 22.84 -52.69
N THR A 34 0.28 23.81 -51.78
CA THR A 34 0.45 25.24 -52.10
C THR A 34 1.32 25.91 -51.04
N SER A 35 2.18 26.82 -51.49
CA SER A 35 3.20 27.45 -50.66
C SER A 35 2.84 28.88 -50.28
N GLY A 36 3.23 29.30 -49.08
CA GLY A 36 3.18 30.68 -48.60
C GLY A 36 4.52 31.07 -47.99
N LYS A 37 5.21 32.05 -48.56
CA LYS A 37 6.50 32.57 -48.08
C LYS A 37 6.39 34.02 -47.63
N ALA A 38 7.36 34.41 -46.80
CA ALA A 38 7.75 35.80 -46.48
C ALA A 38 6.78 36.56 -45.55
N SER A 39 7.20 37.61 -44.83
CA SER A 39 8.55 38.19 -44.68
C SER A 39 8.72 38.79 -43.27
N ALA A 40 9.95 38.83 -42.77
CA ALA A 40 10.30 39.67 -41.61
C ALA A 40 10.41 41.15 -42.00
N ARG A 41 10.16 42.06 -41.03
CA ARG A 41 10.99 43.28 -40.78
C ARG A 41 10.56 44.12 -39.56
N THR A 42 11.55 44.51 -38.74
CA THR A 42 11.83 45.84 -38.13
C THR A 42 10.69 46.86 -37.88
N SER A 43 10.69 47.70 -36.83
CA SER A 43 11.56 47.90 -35.64
C SER A 43 11.10 49.18 -34.90
N ARG A 44 11.61 49.46 -33.68
CA ARG A 44 11.54 50.77 -32.97
C ARG A 44 10.15 51.15 -32.42
N ASP A 45 10.00 52.04 -31.43
CA ASP A 45 10.98 52.90 -30.71
C ASP A 45 10.74 52.87 -29.18
N SER A 46 11.60 53.55 -28.41
CA SER A 46 11.40 53.84 -26.97
C SER A 46 11.76 55.29 -26.67
N PRO A 47 11.22 55.88 -25.58
CA PRO A 47 11.98 56.90 -24.86
C PRO A 47 12.04 56.67 -23.34
N THR A 48 13.22 56.93 -22.79
CA THR A 48 13.49 57.18 -21.35
C THR A 48 12.74 58.44 -20.87
N THR A 49 12.59 58.78 -19.58
CA THR A 49 13.59 58.91 -18.49
C THR A 49 12.82 59.20 -17.19
N ARG A 50 13.24 58.87 -15.95
CA ARG A 50 14.40 59.41 -15.20
C ARG A 50 14.78 58.55 -13.98
N ARG A 51 16.05 58.65 -13.57
CA ARG A 51 16.59 58.19 -12.26
C ARG A 51 16.60 59.34 -11.24
N PHE A 52 16.68 58.99 -9.95
CA PHE A 52 17.37 59.77 -8.90
C PHE A 52 18.40 58.86 -8.20
N ILE A 53 19.43 59.43 -7.55
CA ILE A 53 20.64 58.70 -7.13
C ILE A 53 21.17 59.20 -5.76
N ALA A 54 21.16 58.31 -4.75
CA ALA A 54 22.12 58.17 -3.63
C ALA A 54 22.36 59.41 -2.69
N PRO A 55 23.24 59.38 -1.65
CA PRO A 55 24.13 58.32 -1.15
C PRO A 55 23.98 58.04 0.41
N PRO A 56 25.01 57.80 1.26
CA PRO A 56 25.21 56.43 1.80
C PRO A 56 25.52 56.26 3.31
N SER A 57 25.30 55.05 3.84
CA SER A 57 25.91 54.49 5.07
C SER A 57 25.61 52.98 5.16
N SER A 58 26.32 52.12 5.90
CA SER A 58 27.72 52.14 6.39
C SER A 58 28.16 50.67 6.59
N ARG A 59 29.48 50.38 6.55
CA ARG A 59 30.00 49.00 6.76
C ARG A 59 30.10 48.66 8.25
N SER A 60 29.60 47.49 8.63
CA SER A 60 30.10 46.71 9.76
C SER A 60 30.07 45.23 9.38
N GLY A 61 31.15 44.50 9.68
CA GLY A 61 31.26 43.06 9.49
C GLY A 61 31.62 42.40 10.81
N LEU A 62 31.15 41.18 11.02
CA LEU A 62 31.55 40.32 12.14
C LEU A 62 32.18 39.06 11.57
N GLN A 63 33.50 38.91 11.81
CA GLN A 63 34.24 37.71 11.46
C GLN A 63 34.14 36.67 12.59
N SER A 64 34.32 35.40 12.21
CA SER A 64 34.50 34.28 13.13
C SER A 64 35.68 34.51 14.08
N TYR A 65 35.49 34.17 15.36
CA TYR A 65 36.54 34.17 16.37
C TYR A 65 36.67 32.78 17.01
N THR A 66 37.41 31.89 16.36
CA THR A 66 37.82 30.61 16.95
C THR A 66 39.09 30.83 17.78
N GLN A 67 38.97 30.84 19.10
CA GLN A 67 40.13 30.97 19.98
C GLN A 67 40.75 29.61 20.29
N HIS A 68 41.92 29.34 19.70
CA HIS A 68 42.83 28.28 20.16
C HIS A 68 43.82 28.83 21.18
N LEU A 69 43.86 28.24 22.38
CA LEU A 69 45.09 28.13 23.18
C LEU A 69 45.17 26.72 23.82
N PRO A 70 46.38 26.15 24.00
CA PRO A 70 46.54 24.74 24.32
C PRO A 70 46.75 24.48 25.82
N PHE A 71 46.44 23.26 26.27
CA PHE A 71 47.15 22.68 27.41
C PHE A 71 47.33 21.17 27.28
N SER A 72 48.55 20.69 27.51
CA SER A 72 48.87 19.26 27.53
C SER A 72 48.63 18.66 28.91
N ARG A 73 47.94 17.53 28.97
CA ARG A 73 48.03 16.58 30.08
C ARG A 73 48.06 15.15 29.57
N THR A 74 49.27 14.59 29.51
CA THR A 74 49.47 13.13 29.48
C THR A 74 48.87 12.52 30.74
N SER A 75 47.80 11.74 30.59
CA SER A 75 47.19 10.95 31.66
C SER A 75 47.02 9.51 31.17
N THR A 76 47.88 8.62 31.62
CA THR A 76 47.82 7.19 31.33
C THR A 76 46.72 6.53 32.17
N SER A 77 45.47 6.68 31.74
CA SER A 77 44.36 5.89 32.28
C SER A 77 44.62 4.41 31.99
N ARG A 78 44.84 3.62 33.06
CA ARG A 78 44.87 2.15 32.95
C ARG A 78 43.49 1.69 32.49
N LYS A 79 43.38 1.14 31.27
CA LYS A 79 42.23 0.31 30.91
C LYS A 79 42.23 -0.90 31.85
N GLN A 80 41.37 -0.90 32.86
CA GLN A 80 40.91 -2.16 33.45
C GLN A 80 40.07 -2.84 32.39
N ALA A 81 40.57 -3.94 31.84
CA ALA A 81 39.75 -4.85 31.06
C ALA A 81 38.78 -5.54 32.02
N VAL A 82 37.57 -4.98 32.15
CA VAL A 82 36.42 -5.81 32.49
C VAL A 82 36.29 -6.81 31.35
N ALA A 83 36.27 -8.10 31.66
CA ALA A 83 35.98 -9.11 30.65
C ALA A 83 34.58 -8.84 30.13
N GLY A 84 34.46 -8.47 28.86
CA GLY A 84 33.18 -8.20 28.24
C GLY A 84 32.34 -9.47 28.22
N VAL A 85 31.19 -9.44 28.89
CA VAL A 85 30.10 -10.35 28.52
C VAL A 85 29.62 -9.84 27.17
N THR A 86 29.82 -10.63 26.11
CA THR A 86 29.22 -10.38 24.81
C THR A 86 27.73 -10.69 24.94
N VAL A 87 26.90 -9.65 24.97
CA VAL A 87 25.43 -9.74 25.03
C VAL A 87 24.86 -9.33 23.65
N GLU A 88 25.45 -9.92 22.63
CA GLU A 88 25.09 -9.85 21.21
C GLU A 88 24.99 -11.32 20.80
N ALA A 89 23.79 -11.71 20.35
CA ALA A 89 23.32 -13.10 20.27
C ALA A 89 22.03 -13.20 19.44
N VAL A 90 21.14 -12.22 19.58
CA VAL A 90 19.90 -12.07 18.80
C VAL A 90 20.10 -11.00 17.73
N ILE A 91 20.09 -11.40 16.46
CA ILE A 91 19.88 -10.50 15.34
C ILE A 91 18.39 -10.20 15.22
N PHE A 92 18.04 -8.92 15.17
CA PHE A 92 16.67 -8.46 14.94
C PHE A 92 16.65 -7.29 13.93
N ARG A 93 15.95 -7.48 12.81
CA ARG A 93 15.74 -6.44 11.79
C ARG A 93 14.28 -6.40 11.38
N GLN A 94 13.63 -5.27 11.61
CA GLN A 94 12.31 -4.94 11.05
C GLN A 94 12.49 -4.31 9.66
N PHE A 95 11.61 -4.69 8.73
CA PHE A 95 11.45 -4.10 7.41
C PHE A 95 9.98 -3.66 7.28
N VAL A 96 9.74 -2.46 6.77
CA VAL A 96 8.39 -1.93 6.53
C VAL A 96 8.26 -1.64 5.05
N ASP A 97 7.22 -2.19 4.41
CA ASP A 97 6.83 -1.77 3.08
C ASP A 97 6.15 -0.40 3.17
N ASP A 98 6.77 0.59 2.54
CA ASP A 98 6.32 1.98 2.65
C ASP A 98 5.06 2.27 1.83
N ASP A 99 4.67 1.41 0.88
CA ASP A 99 3.48 1.56 0.05
C ASP A 99 2.25 0.93 0.71
N LEU A 100 2.38 -0.29 1.22
CA LEU A 100 1.29 -1.08 1.81
C LEU A 100 1.18 -0.90 3.33
N GLY A 101 2.28 -0.57 4.02
CA GLY A 101 2.35 -0.51 5.48
C GLY A 101 2.56 -1.87 6.16
N CYS A 102 2.81 -2.93 5.40
CA CYS A 102 3.16 -4.26 5.91
C CYS A 102 4.53 -4.22 6.62
N ALA A 103 4.68 -4.96 7.71
CA ALA A 103 5.90 -5.04 8.50
C ALA A 103 6.33 -6.50 8.68
N SER A 104 7.62 -6.75 8.44
CA SER A 104 8.21 -8.07 8.30
C SER A 104 9.56 -8.13 9.01
N TYR A 105 10.02 -9.33 9.39
CA TYR A 105 11.07 -9.46 10.41
C TYR A 105 12.10 -10.52 10.06
N LEU A 106 13.40 -10.15 10.09
CA LEU A 106 14.50 -11.11 10.15
C LEU A 106 14.91 -11.27 11.61
N VAL A 107 14.82 -12.50 12.13
CA VAL A 107 15.19 -12.87 13.51
C VAL A 107 16.23 -13.99 13.43
N GLY A 108 17.40 -13.81 14.04
CA GLY A 108 18.51 -14.75 13.91
C GLY A 108 19.36 -14.92 15.16
N ASP A 109 20.14 -15.99 15.17
CA ASP A 109 21.11 -16.34 16.22
C ASP A 109 22.54 -16.11 15.70
N GLU A 110 23.35 -15.34 16.44
CA GLU A 110 24.71 -14.97 16.04
C GLU A 110 25.73 -16.12 16.23
N GLU A 111 25.46 -17.09 17.10
CA GLU A 111 26.37 -18.22 17.39
C GLU A 111 26.22 -19.35 16.37
N THR A 112 24.99 -19.63 15.92
CA THR A 112 24.72 -20.67 14.90
C THR A 112 24.78 -20.13 13.47
N HIS A 113 24.66 -18.81 13.30
CA HIS A 113 24.44 -18.12 12.04
C HIS A 113 23.14 -18.53 11.31
N GLU A 114 22.12 -18.99 12.03
CA GLU A 114 20.79 -19.32 11.49
C GLU A 114 19.76 -18.21 11.77
N ALA A 115 18.87 -17.95 10.80
CA ALA A 115 17.81 -16.96 10.92
C ALA A 115 16.48 -17.43 10.31
N VAL A 116 15.36 -16.86 10.77
CA VAL A 116 14.06 -16.92 10.10
C VAL A 116 13.67 -15.55 9.54
N VAL A 117 12.87 -15.57 8.47
CA VAL A 117 12.07 -14.40 8.07
C VAL A 117 10.62 -14.65 8.45
N VAL A 118 9.96 -13.66 9.05
CA VAL A 118 8.55 -13.68 9.42
C VAL A 118 7.78 -12.68 8.54
N ASP A 119 6.66 -13.12 7.98
CA ASP A 119 5.76 -12.38 7.10
C ASP A 119 6.48 -11.69 5.92
N PRO A 120 7.25 -12.41 5.07
CA PRO A 120 8.02 -11.79 4.00
C PRO A 120 7.14 -11.19 2.91
N ALA A 121 7.42 -9.95 2.51
CA ALA A 121 6.86 -9.36 1.29
C ALA A 121 7.40 -10.07 0.02
N TYR A 122 6.64 -9.98 -1.08
CA TYR A 122 6.98 -10.59 -2.37
C TYR A 122 8.36 -10.17 -2.94
N ALA A 123 8.84 -8.96 -2.60
CA ALA A 123 10.21 -8.54 -2.88
C ALA A 123 11.14 -9.08 -1.78
N ILE A 124 11.72 -10.27 -1.99
CA ILE A 124 12.52 -10.98 -0.99
C ILE A 124 13.98 -10.49 -0.89
N GLU A 125 14.42 -9.69 -1.86
CA GLU A 125 15.79 -9.18 -2.01
C GLU A 125 16.32 -8.42 -0.77
N PRO A 126 15.52 -7.60 -0.03
CA PRO A 126 15.96 -6.94 1.19
C PRO A 126 16.35 -7.94 2.31
N TYR A 127 15.63 -9.05 2.46
CA TYR A 127 15.94 -10.07 3.47
C TYR A 127 17.23 -10.81 3.15
N LEU A 128 17.42 -11.18 1.87
CA LEU A 128 18.66 -11.81 1.38
C LEU A 128 19.86 -10.88 1.56
N ALA A 129 19.69 -9.58 1.28
CA ALA A 129 20.71 -8.57 1.47
C ALA A 129 21.05 -8.34 2.95
N ALA A 130 20.05 -8.32 3.83
CA ALA A 130 20.24 -8.17 5.27
C ALA A 130 20.89 -9.42 5.91
N ALA A 131 20.39 -10.62 5.62
CA ALA A 131 20.99 -11.86 6.12
C ALA A 131 22.48 -11.96 5.75
N LYS A 132 22.84 -11.56 4.53
CA LYS A 132 24.23 -11.44 4.09
C LYS A 132 25.05 -10.37 4.81
N GLN A 133 24.44 -9.28 5.28
CA GLN A 133 25.10 -8.23 6.07
C GLN A 133 25.38 -8.70 7.50
N GLU A 134 24.40 -9.35 8.14
CA GLU A 134 24.53 -9.86 9.52
C GLU A 134 25.27 -11.21 9.59
N GLY A 135 25.69 -11.77 8.44
CA GLY A 135 26.46 -13.01 8.37
C GLY A 135 25.67 -14.30 8.59
N VAL A 136 24.33 -14.25 8.46
CA VAL A 136 23.43 -15.38 8.73
C VAL A 136 22.82 -15.99 7.46
N ARG A 137 22.37 -17.24 7.57
CA ARG A 137 21.57 -17.94 6.56
C ARG A 137 20.11 -17.99 7.02
N ILE A 138 19.19 -17.57 6.16
CA ILE A 138 17.76 -17.81 6.36
C ILE A 138 17.50 -19.32 6.19
N VAL A 139 16.90 -19.95 7.20
CA VAL A 139 16.70 -21.41 7.26
C VAL A 139 15.23 -21.82 7.14
N ARG A 140 14.32 -20.91 7.51
CA ARG A 140 12.86 -21.10 7.49
C ARG A 140 12.17 -19.75 7.33
N THR A 141 11.06 -19.74 6.61
CA THR A 141 10.07 -18.66 6.59
C THR A 141 8.96 -19.00 7.58
N LEU A 142 8.46 -18.03 8.34
CA LEU A 142 7.28 -18.18 9.20
C LEU A 142 6.19 -17.22 8.75
N GLU A 143 4.95 -17.68 8.71
CA GLU A 143 3.77 -16.85 8.48
C GLU A 143 2.96 -16.75 9.77
N THR A 144 2.57 -15.53 10.14
CA THR A 144 1.58 -15.29 11.21
C THR A 144 0.20 -15.79 10.76
N HIS A 145 -0.16 -15.59 9.49
CA HIS A 145 -1.45 -16.01 8.91
C HIS A 145 -1.40 -15.99 7.38
N THR A 146 -2.51 -16.35 6.70
CA THR A 146 -2.67 -16.11 5.27
C THR A 146 -2.91 -14.62 5.00
N HIS A 147 -1.92 -13.86 4.55
CA HIS A 147 -2.08 -12.43 4.26
C HIS A 147 -3.24 -12.13 3.29
N ALA A 148 -3.93 -11.00 3.47
CA ALA A 148 -5.20 -10.66 2.81
C ALA A 148 -5.08 -9.59 1.71
N ASP A 149 -3.94 -8.93 1.72
CA ASP A 149 -3.67 -7.58 1.22
C ASP A 149 -2.41 -7.55 0.37
N HIS A 150 -1.49 -8.50 0.60
CA HIS A 150 -0.29 -8.72 -0.18
C HIS A 150 0.00 -10.21 -0.44
N VAL A 151 0.67 -10.48 -1.56
CA VAL A 151 1.26 -11.78 -1.89
C VAL A 151 2.55 -11.94 -1.09
N SER A 152 2.70 -13.06 -0.40
CA SER A 152 3.89 -13.34 0.41
C SER A 152 5.09 -13.80 -0.43
N GLY A 153 6.29 -13.42 0.01
CA GLY A 153 7.58 -13.89 -0.47
C GLY A 153 7.91 -15.33 -0.07
N HIS A 154 7.09 -16.03 0.73
CA HIS A 154 7.35 -17.42 1.12
C HIS A 154 7.51 -18.34 -0.11
N GLY A 155 6.71 -18.11 -1.16
CA GLY A 155 6.76 -18.92 -2.38
C GLY A 155 8.08 -18.76 -3.13
N ARG A 156 8.60 -17.53 -3.17
CA ARG A 156 9.91 -17.21 -3.74
C ARG A 156 11.05 -17.79 -2.91
N LEU A 157 11.02 -17.62 -1.58
CA LEU A 157 12.04 -18.20 -0.68
C LEU A 157 12.08 -19.74 -0.77
N ALA A 158 10.92 -20.39 -0.94
CA ALA A 158 10.85 -21.83 -1.15
C ALA A 158 11.37 -22.26 -2.54
N LEU A 159 10.95 -21.60 -3.62
CA LEU A 159 11.30 -21.99 -4.99
C LEU A 159 12.72 -21.59 -5.41
N GLU A 160 13.19 -20.40 -5.03
CA GLU A 160 14.49 -19.85 -5.45
C GLU A 160 15.63 -20.25 -4.51
N HIS A 161 15.32 -20.60 -3.25
CA HIS A 161 16.33 -20.89 -2.22
C HIS A 161 16.11 -22.18 -1.41
N GLY A 162 14.99 -22.90 -1.58
CA GLY A 162 14.71 -24.15 -0.88
C GLY A 162 14.43 -23.99 0.63
N ILE A 163 14.00 -22.80 1.05
CA ILE A 163 13.68 -22.47 2.45
C ILE A 163 12.30 -23.04 2.80
N SER A 164 12.15 -23.73 3.94
CA SER A 164 10.84 -24.27 4.35
C SER A 164 9.91 -23.16 4.85
N VAL A 165 8.60 -23.31 4.59
CA VAL A 165 7.57 -22.39 5.07
C VAL A 165 6.90 -23.00 6.30
N GLY A 166 6.78 -22.25 7.38
CA GLY A 166 5.99 -22.60 8.55
C GLY A 166 4.71 -21.79 8.62
N ILE A 167 3.57 -22.45 8.81
CA ILE A 167 2.25 -21.83 9.02
C ILE A 167 1.41 -22.73 9.94
N HIS A 168 0.42 -22.17 10.64
CA HIS A 168 -0.46 -22.94 11.50
C HIS A 168 -1.41 -23.85 10.66
N PRO A 169 -1.64 -25.13 11.01
CA PRO A 169 -2.36 -26.08 10.16
C PRO A 169 -3.78 -25.67 9.72
N ALA A 170 -4.47 -24.85 10.52
CA ALA A 170 -5.80 -24.32 10.17
C ALA A 170 -5.78 -23.36 8.96
N ALA A 171 -4.61 -22.96 8.46
CA ALA A 171 -4.48 -22.22 7.21
C ALA A 171 -4.86 -23.07 5.99
N GLU A 172 -4.87 -24.41 6.11
CA GLU A 172 -5.33 -25.34 5.06
C GLU A 172 -4.70 -25.04 3.68
N VAL A 173 -3.38 -24.84 3.68
CA VAL A 173 -2.56 -24.56 2.50
C VAL A 173 -2.33 -25.81 1.66
N ALA A 174 -2.12 -25.64 0.35
CA ALA A 174 -1.91 -26.73 -0.61
C ALA A 174 -0.44 -27.15 -0.76
N TYR A 175 0.49 -26.49 -0.06
CA TYR A 175 1.93 -26.79 -0.05
C TYR A 175 2.40 -27.49 1.23
N GLU A 176 3.54 -28.17 1.13
CA GLU A 176 4.25 -28.75 2.28
C GLU A 176 4.76 -27.64 3.20
N HIS A 177 4.49 -27.74 4.49
CA HIS A 177 4.80 -26.72 5.49
C HIS A 177 5.17 -27.32 6.85
N ASP A 178 5.96 -26.57 7.61
CA ASP A 178 6.24 -26.77 9.02
C ASP A 178 4.98 -26.38 9.86
N PRO A 179 4.29 -27.32 10.54
CA PRO A 179 3.05 -27.01 11.24
C PRO A 179 3.31 -26.18 12.50
N LEU A 180 2.86 -24.92 12.53
CA LEU A 180 3.04 -24.00 13.66
C LEU A 180 1.89 -24.10 14.66
N GLU A 181 1.80 -25.22 15.38
CA GLU A 181 0.83 -25.42 16.47
C GLU A 181 1.17 -24.59 17.72
N ASP A 182 0.16 -24.34 18.56
CA ASP A 182 0.31 -23.53 19.78
C ASP A 182 1.40 -24.05 20.73
N GLY A 183 2.25 -23.15 21.21
CA GLY A 183 3.37 -23.49 22.10
C GLY A 183 4.55 -24.19 21.42
N ARG A 184 4.49 -24.50 20.12
CA ARG A 184 5.67 -25.00 19.37
C ARG A 184 6.78 -23.95 19.41
N GLU A 185 8.03 -24.39 19.52
CA GLU A 185 9.20 -23.51 19.37
C GLU A 185 9.92 -23.75 18.04
N VAL A 186 10.29 -22.66 17.38
CA VAL A 186 11.26 -22.63 16.29
C VAL A 186 12.58 -22.15 16.90
N VAL A 187 13.48 -23.10 17.15
CA VAL A 187 14.77 -22.85 17.80
C VAL A 187 15.86 -22.66 16.74
N LEU A 188 16.64 -21.59 16.87
CA LEU A 188 17.79 -21.25 16.01
C LEU A 188 19.13 -21.41 16.73
N GLY A 189 19.11 -21.66 18.04
CA GLY A 189 20.29 -21.71 18.90
C GLY A 189 19.89 -21.34 20.33
N ASN A 190 20.47 -20.27 20.84
CA ASN A 190 20.00 -19.57 22.04
C ASN A 190 18.71 -18.78 21.74
N VAL A 191 18.51 -18.34 20.50
CA VAL A 191 17.27 -17.69 20.06
C VAL A 191 16.19 -18.73 19.77
N ALA A 192 14.98 -18.50 20.31
CA ALA A 192 13.80 -19.32 20.04
C ALA A 192 12.56 -18.46 19.80
N LEU A 193 11.77 -18.80 18.78
CA LEU A 193 10.47 -18.19 18.52
C LEU A 193 9.38 -19.16 18.95
N ARG A 194 8.67 -18.86 20.04
CA ARG A 194 7.55 -19.66 20.54
C ARG A 194 6.24 -19.18 19.90
N VAL A 195 5.54 -20.10 19.27
CA VAL A 195 4.23 -19.89 18.66
C VAL A 195 3.18 -19.65 19.75
N VAL A 196 2.35 -18.63 19.55
CA VAL A 196 1.15 -18.35 20.35
C VAL A 196 -0.02 -18.25 19.39
N HIS A 197 -0.90 -19.27 19.38
CA HIS A 197 -2.13 -19.23 18.57
C HIS A 197 -3.07 -18.14 19.09
N THR A 198 -3.52 -17.30 18.17
CA THR A 198 -4.19 -16.00 18.40
C THR A 198 -5.24 -15.74 17.32
N PRO A 199 -6.23 -16.64 17.15
CA PRO A 199 -7.26 -16.52 16.12
C PRO A 199 -8.09 -15.24 16.27
N GLY A 200 -8.68 -14.78 15.17
CA GLY A 200 -9.71 -13.73 15.18
C GLY A 200 -9.70 -12.82 13.96
N HIS A 201 -8.52 -12.39 13.51
CA HIS A 201 -8.36 -11.83 12.16
C HIS A 201 -8.55 -12.94 11.10
N ARG A 202 -7.87 -14.07 11.32
CA ARG A 202 -8.16 -15.36 10.69
C ARG A 202 -8.07 -16.52 11.69
N PRO A 203 -8.67 -17.70 11.42
CA PRO A 203 -8.63 -18.86 12.32
C PRO A 203 -7.23 -19.43 12.57
N GLU A 204 -6.31 -19.28 11.63
CA GLU A 204 -4.93 -19.77 11.74
C GLU A 204 -3.97 -18.84 12.48
N HIS A 205 -4.39 -17.61 12.83
CA HIS A 205 -3.45 -16.55 13.16
C HIS A 205 -2.57 -16.88 14.39
N CYS A 206 -1.25 -16.72 14.24
CA CYS A 206 -0.23 -16.98 15.26
C CYS A 206 0.67 -15.77 15.48
N CYS A 207 0.93 -15.45 16.74
CA CYS A 207 1.99 -14.54 17.16
C CYS A 207 3.27 -15.32 17.48
N PHE A 208 4.43 -14.66 17.38
CA PHE A 208 5.73 -15.27 17.70
C PHE A 208 6.41 -14.54 18.87
N ALA A 209 6.44 -15.18 20.04
CA ALA A 209 7.16 -14.68 21.20
C ALA A 209 8.65 -15.07 21.09
N VAL A 210 9.52 -14.09 20.90
CA VAL A 210 10.97 -14.28 20.68
C VAL A 210 11.72 -14.23 22.00
N ILE A 211 12.43 -15.32 22.31
CA ILE A 211 13.12 -15.57 23.58
C ILE A 211 14.63 -15.59 23.34
N ASP A 212 15.37 -14.86 24.19
CA ASP A 212 16.84 -14.87 24.25
C ASP A 212 17.30 -15.70 25.45
N ARG A 213 17.61 -16.97 25.22
CA ARG A 213 18.01 -17.90 26.29
C ARG A 213 19.36 -17.58 26.92
N THR A 214 20.15 -16.66 26.34
CA THR A 214 21.36 -16.14 27.01
C THR A 214 21.02 -15.20 28.17
N ARG A 215 19.79 -14.67 28.20
CA ARG A 215 19.32 -13.68 29.18
C ARG A 215 18.17 -14.18 30.05
N ALA A 216 17.13 -14.81 29.47
CA ALA A 216 15.95 -15.30 30.18
C ALA A 216 15.14 -16.34 29.38
N GLU A 217 14.26 -17.08 30.06
CA GLU A 217 13.17 -17.86 29.43
C GLU A 217 11.90 -16.99 29.19
N GLU A 218 11.95 -15.72 29.59
CA GLU A 218 10.94 -14.70 29.30
C GLU A 218 11.17 -14.17 27.87
N PRO A 219 10.13 -14.01 27.02
CA PRO A 219 10.30 -13.41 25.71
C PRO A 219 10.73 -11.95 25.84
N TRP A 220 11.69 -11.53 25.01
CA TRP A 220 12.10 -10.13 24.93
C TRP A 220 11.08 -9.31 24.12
N LEU A 221 10.60 -9.88 23.02
CA LEU A 221 9.62 -9.25 22.13
C LEU A 221 8.61 -10.26 21.59
N VAL A 222 7.49 -9.77 21.07
CA VAL A 222 6.45 -10.56 20.40
C VAL A 222 6.10 -9.93 19.05
N LEU A 223 6.22 -10.73 17.99
CA LEU A 223 5.69 -10.42 16.67
C LEU A 223 4.19 -10.72 16.70
N THR A 224 3.34 -9.70 16.60
CA THR A 224 1.89 -9.82 16.84
C THR A 224 1.05 -9.98 15.58
N GLY A 225 1.67 -9.99 14.40
CA GLY A 225 0.99 -10.11 13.10
C GLY A 225 -0.20 -9.16 12.99
N ASP A 226 -1.29 -9.65 12.44
CA ASP A 226 -2.59 -9.00 12.42
C ASP A 226 -3.45 -9.50 13.58
N SER A 227 -3.03 -9.16 14.80
CA SER A 227 -3.81 -9.35 16.03
C SER A 227 -3.83 -8.08 16.89
N LEU A 228 -2.66 -7.70 17.44
CA LEU A 228 -2.47 -6.47 18.22
C LEU A 228 -1.59 -5.48 17.43
N PHE A 229 -2.10 -4.27 17.23
CA PHE A 229 -1.41 -3.16 16.58
C PHE A 229 -1.02 -2.05 17.58
N VAL A 230 -0.22 -1.09 17.14
CA VAL A 230 0.15 0.07 17.97
C VAL A 230 -1.03 1.06 18.03
N GLY A 231 -1.75 1.06 19.16
CA GLY A 231 -2.93 1.89 19.40
C GLY A 231 -4.23 1.37 18.77
N ASP A 232 -4.25 0.14 18.24
CA ASP A 232 -5.41 -0.45 17.55
C ASP A 232 -5.41 -1.99 17.65
N ALA A 233 -6.39 -2.67 17.07
CA ALA A 233 -6.45 -4.12 16.90
C ALA A 233 -6.86 -4.51 15.47
N ALA A 234 -6.63 -5.76 15.07
CA ALA A 234 -6.95 -6.23 13.73
C ALA A 234 -8.47 -6.31 13.44
N ARG A 235 -8.85 -6.16 12.17
CA ARG A 235 -10.23 -6.35 11.73
C ARG A 235 -10.64 -7.84 11.72
N PRO A 236 -11.86 -8.20 12.19
CA PRO A 236 -12.30 -9.60 12.28
C PRO A 236 -13.07 -10.14 11.07
N ASP A 237 -13.28 -9.35 10.02
CA ASP A 237 -14.28 -9.63 8.97
C ASP A 237 -13.73 -10.30 7.68
N LEU A 238 -12.42 -10.59 7.59
CA LEU A 238 -11.79 -11.02 6.33
C LEU A 238 -11.82 -12.53 6.06
N ALA A 239 -11.95 -13.38 7.08
CA ALA A 239 -11.93 -14.85 6.94
C ALA A 239 -13.18 -15.55 7.48
N VAL A 240 -13.87 -14.91 8.45
CA VAL A 240 -15.02 -15.47 9.16
C VAL A 240 -16.12 -14.40 9.28
N GLU A 241 -17.27 -14.80 9.81
CA GLU A 241 -18.31 -13.86 10.21
C GLU A 241 -17.77 -12.94 11.33
N ALA A 242 -17.96 -11.63 11.20
CA ALA A 242 -17.26 -10.61 11.97
C ALA A 242 -17.55 -10.65 13.47
N VAL A 243 -18.76 -11.04 13.91
CA VAL A 243 -19.09 -11.19 15.33
C VAL A 243 -18.34 -12.39 15.93
N ASN A 244 -18.15 -13.48 15.18
CA ASN A 244 -17.36 -14.62 15.64
C ASN A 244 -15.85 -14.31 15.66
N GLY A 245 -15.30 -13.74 14.59
CA GLY A 245 -13.90 -13.31 14.54
C GLY A 245 -13.55 -12.32 15.66
N ALA A 246 -14.48 -11.41 16.00
CA ALA A 246 -14.29 -10.47 17.10
C ALA A 246 -14.23 -11.14 18.49
N ARG A 247 -14.94 -12.26 18.71
CA ARG A 247 -14.84 -13.02 19.97
C ARG A 247 -13.50 -13.73 20.10
N GLU A 248 -13.07 -14.39 19.03
CA GLU A 248 -11.77 -15.05 18.96
C GLU A 248 -10.65 -14.03 19.16
N LEU A 249 -10.72 -12.88 18.47
CA LEU A 249 -9.76 -11.79 18.62
C LEU A 249 -9.75 -11.24 20.05
N PHE A 250 -10.91 -11.04 20.69
CA PHE A 250 -10.96 -10.60 22.08
C PHE A 250 -10.22 -11.57 23.02
N ALA A 251 -10.47 -12.89 22.88
CA ALA A 251 -9.79 -13.91 23.67
C ALA A 251 -8.27 -13.94 23.41
N SER A 252 -7.86 -13.83 22.14
CA SER A 252 -6.46 -13.74 21.71
C SER A 252 -5.74 -12.51 22.27
N LEU A 253 -6.42 -11.36 22.30
CA LEU A 253 -5.89 -10.13 22.91
C LEU A 253 -5.77 -10.27 24.42
N GLN A 254 -6.76 -10.85 25.12
CA GLN A 254 -6.62 -11.13 26.56
C GLN A 254 -5.43 -12.06 26.84
N ARG A 255 -5.20 -13.09 25.99
CA ARG A 255 -4.05 -13.99 26.09
C ARG A 255 -2.71 -13.28 25.86
N LEU A 256 -2.61 -12.41 24.85
CA LEU A 256 -1.41 -11.59 24.63
C LEU A 256 -1.12 -10.67 25.82
N LEU A 257 -2.16 -10.17 26.50
CA LEU A 257 -2.02 -9.32 27.67
C LEU A 257 -1.52 -10.03 28.94
N GLU A 258 -1.47 -11.37 28.96
CA GLU A 258 -0.79 -12.15 30.00
C GLU A 258 0.74 -12.03 29.94
N LEU A 259 1.30 -11.57 28.81
CA LEU A 259 2.73 -11.30 28.68
C LEU A 259 3.19 -10.13 29.59
N PRO A 260 4.44 -10.15 30.09
CA PRO A 260 4.97 -9.07 30.93
C PRO A 260 4.98 -7.69 30.24
N ASP A 261 4.77 -6.63 31.04
CA ASP A 261 4.61 -5.25 30.58
C ASP A 261 5.77 -4.70 29.73
N GLY A 262 6.98 -5.25 29.92
CA GLY A 262 8.20 -4.87 29.23
C GLY A 262 8.42 -5.54 27.87
N VAL A 263 7.62 -6.56 27.51
CA VAL A 263 7.74 -7.25 26.21
C VAL A 263 7.41 -6.27 25.09
N GLU A 264 8.36 -6.10 24.16
CA GLU A 264 8.19 -5.23 22.99
C GLU A 264 7.24 -5.87 21.97
N VAL A 265 6.38 -5.07 21.35
CA VAL A 265 5.31 -5.52 20.44
C VAL A 265 5.59 -5.00 19.04
N PHE A 266 5.61 -5.92 18.07
CA PHE A 266 5.96 -5.67 16.68
C PHE A 266 4.87 -6.24 15.75
N PRO A 267 3.97 -5.40 15.21
CA PRO A 267 2.82 -5.86 14.42
C PRO A 267 3.18 -6.27 13.00
N GLY A 268 2.27 -7.00 12.33
CA GLY A 268 2.33 -7.25 10.88
C GLY A 268 2.02 -6.01 10.04
N HIS A 269 1.44 -4.97 10.64
CA HIS A 269 1.07 -3.72 9.96
C HIS A 269 1.30 -2.46 10.79
N VAL A 270 1.60 -1.36 10.10
CA VAL A 270 1.73 0.00 10.65
C VAL A 270 0.79 0.99 9.93
N ALA A 271 0.74 2.26 10.37
CA ALA A 271 -0.10 3.30 9.76
C ALA A 271 0.02 3.37 8.22
N GLY A 272 -1.05 2.99 7.53
CA GLY A 272 -1.15 2.94 6.07
C GLY A 272 -2.01 1.78 5.56
N SER A 273 -1.93 0.63 6.24
CA SER A 273 -2.65 -0.59 5.84
C SER A 273 -4.16 -0.56 6.16
N LEU A 274 -4.92 -1.36 5.39
CA LEU A 274 -6.37 -1.56 5.50
C LEU A 274 -6.78 -2.65 6.50
N CYS A 275 -5.82 -3.32 7.14
CA CYS A 275 -6.10 -4.36 8.15
C CYS A 275 -6.45 -3.80 9.54
N GLY A 276 -6.03 -2.56 9.83
CA GLY A 276 -6.46 -1.78 11.00
C GLY A 276 -7.36 -0.60 10.63
N ALA A 277 -7.81 0.15 11.63
CA ALA A 277 -8.70 1.31 11.48
C ALA A 277 -8.06 2.64 11.92
N SER A 278 -7.09 2.63 12.83
CA SER A 278 -6.48 3.84 13.42
C SER A 278 -5.06 3.61 13.97
N MET A 279 -4.28 2.75 13.30
CA MET A 279 -2.90 2.40 13.67
C MET A 279 -1.96 3.62 13.76
N SER A 280 -1.04 3.58 14.74
CA SER A 280 0.01 4.58 14.90
C SER A 280 1.11 4.49 13.82
N SER A 281 1.79 5.61 13.57
CA SER A 281 3.00 5.67 12.73
C SER A 281 4.27 5.20 13.44
N LYS A 282 4.20 4.84 14.73
CA LYS A 282 5.30 4.18 15.45
C LYS A 282 5.29 2.68 15.13
N ALA A 283 6.41 2.15 14.64
CA ALA A 283 6.52 0.76 14.17
C ALA A 283 6.63 -0.31 15.27
N SER A 284 6.56 0.05 16.56
CA SER A 284 6.56 -0.88 17.69
C SER A 284 5.91 -0.27 18.94
N THR A 285 5.58 -1.08 19.93
CA THR A 285 5.05 -0.66 21.25
C THR A 285 5.46 -1.65 22.35
N THR A 286 4.81 -1.68 23.52
CA THR A 286 4.98 -2.75 24.51
C THR A 286 3.63 -3.22 25.06
N ILE A 287 3.56 -4.46 25.54
CA ILE A 287 2.34 -5.03 26.13
C ILE A 287 1.80 -4.15 27.26
N GLY A 288 2.68 -3.63 28.14
CA GLY A 288 2.30 -2.76 29.25
C GLY A 288 1.82 -1.36 28.82
N PHE A 289 2.17 -0.90 27.62
CA PHE A 289 1.63 0.35 27.07
C PHE A 289 0.25 0.12 26.46
N GLU A 290 0.10 -0.88 25.60
CA GLU A 290 -1.18 -1.18 24.94
C GLU A 290 -2.27 -1.56 25.95
N ARG A 291 -1.96 -2.38 26.96
CA ARG A 291 -2.89 -2.73 28.07
C ARG A 291 -3.48 -1.52 28.79
N ARG A 292 -2.82 -0.35 28.71
CA ARG A 292 -3.20 0.87 29.43
C ARG A 292 -3.79 1.96 28.54
N PHE A 293 -3.52 1.94 27.24
CA PHE A 293 -3.76 3.08 26.35
C PHE A 293 -4.32 2.72 24.96
N ASN A 294 -4.37 1.45 24.58
CA ASN A 294 -5.01 1.01 23.35
C ASN A 294 -6.55 1.13 23.50
N PRO A 295 -7.27 1.91 22.66
CA PRO A 295 -8.71 2.11 22.81
C PRO A 295 -9.53 0.82 22.71
N MET A 296 -9.09 -0.15 21.91
CA MET A 296 -9.78 -1.44 21.75
C MET A 296 -9.68 -2.29 23.03
N LEU A 297 -8.53 -2.22 23.72
CA LEU A 297 -8.28 -2.91 24.99
C LEU A 297 -8.86 -2.18 26.21
N ALA A 298 -9.28 -0.92 26.07
CA ALA A 298 -9.93 -0.13 27.11
C ALA A 298 -11.43 -0.47 27.29
N SER A 299 -11.99 -1.34 26.44
CA SER A 299 -13.38 -1.79 26.54
C SER A 299 -13.63 -2.63 27.80
N SER A 300 -14.81 -2.47 28.40
CA SER A 300 -15.16 -3.04 29.70
C SER A 300 -15.57 -4.53 29.66
N GLY A 301 -15.48 -5.16 28.49
CA GLY A 301 -15.73 -6.60 28.30
C GLY A 301 -16.09 -6.99 26.86
N GLU A 302 -16.08 -8.29 26.59
CA GLU A 302 -16.26 -8.91 25.25
C GLU A 302 -17.38 -8.28 24.42
N HIS A 303 -18.57 -8.07 25.00
CA HIS A 303 -19.72 -7.53 24.26
C HIS A 303 -19.46 -6.13 23.68
N GLU A 304 -18.73 -5.27 24.40
CA GLU A 304 -18.39 -3.92 23.94
C GLU A 304 -17.33 -3.99 22.83
N PHE A 305 -16.29 -4.79 23.02
CA PHE A 305 -15.27 -5.06 22.00
C PHE A 305 -15.87 -5.61 20.71
N VAL A 306 -16.73 -6.63 20.80
CA VAL A 306 -17.39 -7.28 19.66
C VAL A 306 -18.31 -6.30 18.94
N SER A 307 -19.06 -5.47 19.70
CA SER A 307 -19.93 -4.44 19.12
C SER A 307 -19.16 -3.35 18.37
N ALA A 308 -17.97 -2.98 18.84
CA ALA A 308 -17.09 -2.03 18.15
C ALA A 308 -16.43 -2.66 16.91
N SER A 309 -15.79 -3.82 17.08
CA SER A 309 -14.93 -4.46 16.07
C SER A 309 -15.72 -5.03 14.88
N ALA A 310 -16.90 -5.62 15.12
CA ALA A 310 -17.75 -6.14 14.06
C ALA A 310 -18.46 -5.03 13.25
N LEU A 311 -18.41 -3.78 13.70
CA LEU A 311 -18.92 -2.60 12.98
C LEU A 311 -17.83 -1.86 12.20
N THR A 312 -16.71 -2.51 11.87
CA THR A 312 -15.65 -1.92 11.05
C THR A 312 -16.18 -1.42 9.70
N ARG A 313 -15.82 -0.17 9.34
CA ARG A 313 -16.25 0.53 8.12
C ARG A 313 -15.11 0.74 7.12
N SER A 314 -13.92 0.18 7.39
CA SER A 314 -12.78 0.21 6.47
C SER A 314 -13.07 -0.68 5.26
N PRO A 315 -12.81 -0.21 4.02
CA PRO A 315 -12.93 -1.08 2.85
C PRO A 315 -12.03 -2.30 3.00
N ARG A 316 -12.43 -3.45 2.45
CA ARG A 316 -11.56 -4.63 2.39
C ARG A 316 -10.41 -4.36 1.42
N PRO A 317 -9.24 -5.01 1.60
CA PRO A 317 -8.19 -5.01 0.60
C PRO A 317 -8.72 -5.37 -0.81
N PRO A 318 -8.23 -4.73 -1.88
CA PRO A 318 -8.51 -5.15 -3.24
C PRO A 318 -7.87 -6.52 -3.50
N ASN A 319 -8.38 -7.26 -4.48
CA ASN A 319 -7.89 -8.61 -4.85
C ASN A 319 -7.87 -9.65 -3.71
N LEU A 320 -8.51 -9.42 -2.56
CA LEU A 320 -8.40 -10.27 -1.35
C LEU A 320 -8.55 -11.78 -1.63
N ASP A 321 -9.61 -12.19 -2.33
CA ASP A 321 -9.86 -13.62 -2.59
C ASP A 321 -8.75 -14.25 -3.45
N ARG A 322 -8.23 -13.50 -4.43
CA ARG A 322 -7.10 -13.88 -5.30
C ARG A 322 -5.78 -13.92 -4.51
N ILE A 323 -5.55 -12.97 -3.62
CA ILE A 323 -4.35 -12.93 -2.76
C ILE A 323 -4.37 -14.11 -1.79
N VAL A 324 -5.52 -14.45 -1.22
CA VAL A 324 -5.72 -15.65 -0.38
C VAL A 324 -5.52 -16.93 -1.18
N GLU A 325 -6.01 -17.01 -2.42
CA GLU A 325 -5.77 -18.16 -3.31
C GLU A 325 -4.27 -18.32 -3.62
N LEU A 326 -3.55 -17.23 -3.90
CA LEU A 326 -2.10 -17.26 -4.14
C LEU A 326 -1.32 -17.67 -2.88
N ASN A 327 -1.66 -17.11 -1.71
CA ASN A 327 -0.96 -17.37 -0.45
C ASN A 327 -1.27 -18.77 0.15
N ARG A 328 -2.38 -19.41 -0.23
CA ARG A 328 -2.72 -20.81 0.14
C ARG A 328 -2.41 -21.84 -0.96
N GLY A 329 -2.22 -21.41 -2.20
CA GLY A 329 -2.25 -22.25 -3.40
C GLY A 329 -0.92 -22.91 -3.72
N ARG A 330 -0.42 -22.70 -4.94
CA ARG A 330 0.95 -23.08 -5.33
C ARG A 330 1.87 -21.90 -5.07
N PHE A 331 3.09 -22.18 -4.61
CA PHE A 331 4.12 -21.17 -4.42
C PHE A 331 4.27 -20.28 -5.66
N VAL A 332 4.17 -18.96 -5.45
CA VAL A 332 4.38 -17.94 -6.48
C VAL A 332 5.89 -17.73 -6.65
N ALA A 333 6.39 -17.89 -7.88
CA ALA A 333 7.78 -17.62 -8.22
C ALA A 333 8.04 -16.11 -8.40
N ALA A 334 9.30 -15.72 -8.63
CA ALA A 334 9.64 -14.40 -9.18
C ALA A 334 8.84 -14.10 -10.47
N PRO A 335 8.49 -12.83 -10.73
CA PRO A 335 7.77 -12.45 -11.93
C PRO A 335 8.68 -12.50 -13.15
N THR A 336 8.09 -12.61 -14.35
CA THR A 336 8.81 -12.44 -15.62
C THR A 336 9.39 -11.03 -15.69
N PRO A 337 10.65 -10.82 -16.15
CA PRO A 337 11.21 -9.49 -16.35
C PRO A 337 10.32 -8.63 -17.26
N LEU A 338 10.08 -7.38 -16.85
CA LEU A 338 9.18 -6.47 -17.54
C LEU A 338 9.81 -5.97 -18.86
N GLU A 339 9.13 -6.20 -20.00
CA GLU A 339 9.61 -5.80 -21.32
C GLU A 339 9.15 -4.39 -21.74
N GLU A 340 9.97 -3.70 -22.53
CA GLU A 340 9.65 -2.39 -23.12
C GLU A 340 8.82 -2.58 -24.41
N ARG A 341 7.81 -1.75 -24.63
CA ARG A 341 6.85 -1.85 -25.74
C ARG A 341 6.86 -0.59 -26.61
N ASP A 342 6.63 -0.75 -27.91
CA ASP A 342 6.44 0.36 -28.86
C ASP A 342 4.96 0.77 -29.02
N GLU A 343 4.02 -0.14 -28.72
CA GLU A 343 2.57 0.03 -28.96
C GLU A 343 1.79 0.19 -27.65
N LEU A 344 0.68 0.94 -27.72
CA LEU A 344 -0.19 1.28 -26.59
C LEU A 344 -1.44 0.38 -26.59
N GLU A 345 -1.39 -0.68 -25.80
CA GLU A 345 -2.46 -1.66 -25.66
C GLU A 345 -3.22 -1.45 -24.33
N PRO A 346 -4.53 -1.15 -24.36
CA PRO A 346 -5.34 -1.03 -23.14
C PRO A 346 -5.45 -2.35 -22.34
N PRO A 347 -5.63 -2.30 -21.01
CA PRO A 347 -5.72 -1.09 -20.18
C PRO A 347 -4.34 -0.47 -19.91
N ILE A 348 -4.24 0.85 -20.07
CA ILE A 348 -3.01 1.61 -19.84
C ILE A 348 -3.04 2.20 -18.43
N LEU A 349 -2.04 1.88 -17.61
CA LEU A 349 -1.83 2.46 -16.29
C LEU A 349 -0.75 3.53 -16.38
N ASP A 350 -1.15 4.80 -16.42
CA ASP A 350 -0.24 5.94 -16.41
C ASP A 350 0.17 6.25 -14.96
N ILE A 351 1.45 6.06 -14.64
CA ILE A 351 1.98 6.22 -13.28
C ILE A 351 2.65 7.59 -13.04
N ARG A 352 2.59 8.50 -14.04
CA ARG A 352 3.14 9.85 -13.98
C ARG A 352 2.33 10.73 -13.00
N PRO A 353 2.87 11.86 -12.51
CA PRO A 353 2.12 12.79 -11.65
C PRO A 353 0.81 13.27 -12.30
N ALA A 354 -0.22 13.47 -11.49
CA ALA A 354 -1.57 13.82 -11.96
C ALA A 354 -1.59 15.16 -12.73
N GLU A 355 -0.69 16.08 -12.39
CA GLU A 355 -0.50 17.36 -13.06
C GLU A 355 0.12 17.21 -14.45
N VAL A 356 0.92 16.16 -14.68
CA VAL A 356 1.49 15.80 -15.99
C VAL A 356 0.42 15.11 -16.83
N PHE A 357 -0.26 14.12 -16.27
CA PHE A 357 -1.39 13.43 -16.91
C PHE A 357 -2.49 14.41 -17.35
N GLY A 358 -2.87 15.35 -16.48
CA GLY A 358 -3.90 16.34 -16.81
C GLY A 358 -3.49 17.30 -17.93
N ALA A 359 -2.20 17.62 -18.05
CA ALA A 359 -1.66 18.44 -19.14
C ALA A 359 -1.56 17.69 -20.47
N GLY A 360 -1.45 16.35 -20.45
CA GLY A 360 -1.44 15.50 -21.64
C GLY A 360 -1.36 14.00 -21.31
N HIS A 361 -2.29 13.21 -21.86
CA HIS A 361 -2.31 11.75 -21.69
C HIS A 361 -2.86 11.02 -22.91
N THR A 362 -2.64 9.70 -22.94
CA THR A 362 -3.20 8.79 -23.96
C THR A 362 -4.68 8.54 -23.69
N ALA A 363 -5.50 8.55 -24.74
CA ALA A 363 -6.92 8.24 -24.64
C ALA A 363 -7.17 6.87 -23.98
N GLY A 364 -8.09 6.83 -23.01
CA GLY A 364 -8.43 5.61 -22.28
C GLY A 364 -7.41 5.16 -21.21
N ALA A 365 -6.36 5.94 -20.92
CA ALA A 365 -5.42 5.64 -19.84
C ALA A 365 -5.99 6.01 -18.45
N ILE A 366 -5.70 5.19 -17.44
CA ILE A 366 -6.06 5.43 -16.04
C ILE A 366 -4.81 5.94 -15.30
N ASN A 367 -4.92 7.04 -14.57
CA ASN A 367 -3.80 7.62 -13.83
C ASN A 367 -3.78 7.16 -12.36
N VAL A 368 -2.66 6.56 -11.95
CA VAL A 368 -2.39 6.26 -10.54
C VAL A 368 -0.93 6.65 -10.24
N PRO A 369 -0.66 7.87 -9.75
CA PRO A 369 0.72 8.34 -9.54
C PRO A 369 1.52 7.48 -8.55
N LEU A 370 2.72 7.07 -8.96
CA LEU A 370 3.63 6.19 -8.18
C LEU A 370 4.17 6.84 -6.90
N GLU A 371 4.37 8.16 -6.89
CA GLU A 371 5.08 8.89 -5.83
C GLU A 371 4.36 8.92 -4.46
N ARG A 372 3.12 8.42 -4.38
CA ARG A 372 2.29 8.45 -3.16
C ARG A 372 2.10 7.03 -2.62
N ARG A 373 2.41 6.81 -1.33
CA ARG A 373 2.11 5.56 -0.59
C ARG A 373 0.72 5.02 -0.89
N GLY A 374 0.55 3.70 -0.93
CA GLY A 374 -0.67 3.02 -1.36
C GLY A 374 -0.90 3.07 -2.87
N PHE A 375 0.17 3.19 -3.67
CA PHE A 375 0.09 3.13 -5.13
C PHE A 375 -0.53 1.80 -5.58
N ALA A 376 -0.01 0.68 -5.10
CA ALA A 376 -0.46 -0.66 -5.45
C ALA A 376 -1.95 -0.84 -5.11
N THR A 377 -2.32 -0.50 -3.88
CA THR A 377 -3.69 -0.59 -3.37
C THR A 377 -4.66 0.27 -4.20
N ARG A 378 -4.27 1.50 -4.58
CA ARG A 378 -5.11 2.34 -5.46
C ARG A 378 -5.27 1.75 -6.85
N ALA A 379 -4.20 1.21 -7.45
CA ALA A 379 -4.25 0.60 -8.77
C ALA A 379 -5.17 -0.64 -8.75
N ALA A 380 -5.02 -1.53 -7.76
CA ALA A 380 -5.86 -2.70 -7.59
C ALA A 380 -7.33 -2.41 -7.22
N PHE A 381 -7.66 -1.17 -6.82
CA PHE A 381 -9.06 -0.71 -6.66
C PHE A 381 -9.69 -0.14 -7.95
N VAL A 382 -8.93 0.08 -9.02
CA VAL A 382 -9.46 0.66 -10.29
C VAL A 382 -9.19 -0.19 -11.53
N LEU A 383 -8.21 -1.08 -11.47
CA LEU A 383 -8.01 -2.18 -12.42
C LEU A 383 -8.91 -3.37 -12.05
N LEU A 384 -9.33 -4.16 -13.03
CA LEU A 384 -10.09 -5.39 -12.80
C LEU A 384 -9.13 -6.56 -12.49
N PRO A 385 -9.52 -7.58 -11.70
CA PRO A 385 -8.60 -8.65 -11.27
C PRO A 385 -7.99 -9.52 -12.39
N ASP A 386 -8.62 -9.53 -13.56
CA ASP A 386 -8.18 -10.27 -14.76
C ASP A 386 -7.52 -9.35 -15.82
N GLU A 387 -7.38 -8.05 -15.54
CA GLU A 387 -6.66 -7.14 -16.43
C GLU A 387 -5.15 -7.24 -16.25
N SER A 388 -4.44 -7.40 -17.36
CA SER A 388 -2.99 -7.19 -17.43
C SER A 388 -2.74 -5.75 -17.93
N PRO A 389 -2.32 -4.80 -17.09
CA PRO A 389 -2.06 -3.44 -17.53
C PRO A 389 -0.75 -3.30 -18.30
N LEU A 390 -0.71 -2.33 -19.21
CA LEU A 390 0.50 -1.76 -19.79
C LEU A 390 0.91 -0.52 -18.96
N ILE A 391 2.13 -0.49 -18.44
CA ILE A 391 2.58 0.61 -17.56
C ILE A 391 3.15 1.76 -18.39
N TYR A 392 2.57 2.97 -18.30
CA TYR A 392 3.17 4.18 -18.86
C TYR A 392 3.90 4.97 -17.77
N ALA A 393 5.24 4.95 -17.84
CA ALA A 393 6.15 5.60 -16.90
C ALA A 393 6.99 6.70 -17.56
N ALA A 394 7.68 7.53 -16.77
CA ALA A 394 8.67 8.48 -17.30
C ALA A 394 10.10 7.90 -17.34
N THR A 395 10.38 6.84 -16.57
CA THR A 395 11.65 6.09 -16.63
C THR A 395 11.44 4.58 -16.43
N ARG A 396 12.40 3.77 -16.86
CA ARG A 396 12.39 2.31 -16.68
C ARG A 396 12.34 1.92 -15.20
N GLU A 397 13.11 2.62 -14.36
CA GLU A 397 13.19 2.37 -12.92
C GLU A 397 11.83 2.59 -12.23
N GLN A 398 11.03 3.56 -12.70
CA GLN A 398 9.65 3.76 -12.24
C GLN A 398 8.72 2.63 -12.71
N ALA A 399 8.85 2.16 -13.96
CA ALA A 399 8.06 1.04 -14.47
C ALA A 399 8.35 -0.28 -13.72
N GLU A 400 9.62 -0.57 -13.47
CA GLU A 400 10.06 -1.71 -12.67
C GLU A 400 9.58 -1.62 -11.21
N ASP A 401 9.55 -0.41 -10.62
CA ASP A 401 9.04 -0.21 -9.25
C ASP A 401 7.51 -0.34 -9.16
N ALA A 402 6.78 0.21 -10.13
CA ALA A 402 5.35 -0.01 -10.26
C ALA A 402 5.04 -1.50 -10.43
N ALA A 403 5.75 -2.23 -11.30
CA ALA A 403 5.56 -3.66 -11.50
C ALA A 403 5.74 -4.47 -10.19
N ARG A 404 6.84 -4.26 -9.46
CA ARG A 404 7.06 -4.91 -8.14
C ARG A 404 5.90 -4.68 -7.17
N ARG A 405 5.41 -3.44 -7.08
CA ARG A 405 4.29 -3.05 -6.21
C ARG A 405 2.95 -3.65 -6.67
N LEU A 406 2.69 -3.72 -7.97
CA LEU A 406 1.48 -4.31 -8.54
C LEU A 406 1.42 -5.83 -8.29
N HIS A 407 2.54 -6.54 -8.48
CA HIS A 407 2.65 -7.96 -8.15
C HIS A 407 2.40 -8.23 -6.65
N ALA A 408 2.88 -7.35 -5.77
CA ALA A 408 2.64 -7.47 -4.33
C ALA A 408 1.14 -7.46 -3.99
N VAL A 409 0.28 -6.76 -4.75
CA VAL A 409 -1.21 -6.78 -4.56
C VAL A 409 -1.93 -7.75 -5.52
N GLY A 410 -1.24 -8.80 -5.97
CA GLY A 410 -1.84 -9.90 -6.74
C GLY A 410 -2.07 -9.64 -8.23
N ILE A 411 -1.67 -8.48 -8.76
CA ILE A 411 -1.70 -8.17 -10.20
C ILE A 411 -0.49 -8.88 -10.84
N GLY A 412 -0.72 -10.12 -11.26
CA GLY A 412 0.35 -11.05 -11.66
C GLY A 412 0.91 -10.79 -13.06
N GLU A 413 0.05 -10.67 -14.05
CA GLU A 413 0.44 -10.47 -15.45
C GLU A 413 0.47 -8.97 -15.80
N LEU A 414 1.52 -8.54 -16.50
CA LEU A 414 1.73 -7.16 -16.96
C LEU A 414 2.15 -7.21 -18.43
N GLN A 415 1.64 -6.32 -19.27
CA GLN A 415 1.95 -6.33 -20.72
C GLN A 415 3.37 -5.85 -21.05
N GLY A 416 4.04 -5.22 -20.07
CA GLY A 416 5.30 -4.50 -20.24
C GLY A 416 5.16 -3.05 -19.80
N TYR A 417 5.98 -2.18 -20.37
CA TYR A 417 5.91 -0.73 -20.15
C TYR A 417 6.27 0.09 -21.39
N VAL A 418 5.85 1.35 -21.37
CA VAL A 418 6.20 2.38 -22.36
C VAL A 418 6.79 3.59 -21.63
N LEU A 419 7.74 4.29 -22.28
CA LEU A 419 8.41 5.48 -21.73
C LEU A 419 8.00 6.79 -22.41
N GLY A 420 7.15 6.73 -23.44
CA GLY A 420 6.63 7.88 -24.15
C GLY A 420 5.45 7.48 -25.03
N ALA A 421 4.40 8.28 -25.03
CA ALA A 421 3.15 8.00 -25.74
C ALA A 421 2.69 9.24 -26.53
N ALA A 422 1.72 9.05 -27.42
CA ALA A 422 0.99 10.16 -28.00
C ALA A 422 0.02 10.73 -26.94
N GLU A 423 0.24 11.97 -26.54
CA GLU A 423 -0.70 12.71 -25.68
C GLU A 423 -1.83 13.24 -26.55
N THR A 424 -3.00 12.62 -26.45
CA THR A 424 -4.19 12.85 -27.29
C THR A 424 -5.32 13.54 -26.55
N GLU A 425 -5.35 13.43 -25.21
CA GLU A 425 -6.40 13.94 -24.34
C GLU A 425 -5.80 14.74 -23.17
N THR A 426 -6.64 15.55 -22.53
CA THR A 426 -6.27 16.49 -21.44
C THR A 426 -7.37 16.52 -20.39
N LEU A 427 -7.00 16.52 -19.11
CA LEU A 427 -7.94 16.45 -17.98
C LEU A 427 -7.91 17.80 -17.22
N GLU A 428 -8.73 18.76 -17.62
CA GLU A 428 -8.70 20.12 -17.04
C GLU A 428 -9.10 20.11 -15.55
N PRO A 429 -8.20 20.44 -14.61
CA PRO A 429 -8.55 20.47 -13.19
C PRO A 429 -9.50 21.64 -12.86
N VAL A 430 -10.15 21.56 -11.70
CA VAL A 430 -11.06 22.58 -11.16
C VAL A 430 -10.50 23.09 -9.83
N ASP A 431 -10.43 24.41 -9.64
CA ASP A 431 -10.16 25.00 -8.33
C ASP A 431 -11.44 25.19 -7.50
N VAL A 432 -11.29 25.43 -6.20
CA VAL A 432 -12.44 25.56 -5.28
C VAL A 432 -13.27 26.84 -5.49
N ASP A 433 -12.77 27.85 -6.20
CA ASP A 433 -13.53 29.04 -6.60
C ASP A 433 -14.33 28.79 -7.89
N GLU A 434 -13.82 27.97 -8.80
CA GLU A 434 -14.55 27.47 -9.97
C GLU A 434 -15.63 26.47 -9.56
N LEU A 435 -15.33 25.50 -8.70
CA LEU A 435 -16.33 24.55 -8.19
C LEU A 435 -17.53 25.25 -7.54
N ASP A 436 -17.27 26.25 -6.70
CA ASP A 436 -18.31 27.05 -6.02
C ASP A 436 -19.27 27.72 -7.03
N ARG A 437 -18.71 28.30 -8.10
CA ARG A 437 -19.48 28.88 -9.22
C ARG A 437 -20.25 27.83 -10.02
N LEU A 438 -19.65 26.66 -10.29
CA LEU A 438 -20.27 25.57 -11.03
C LEU A 438 -21.43 24.92 -10.25
N VAL A 439 -21.28 24.73 -8.94
CA VAL A 439 -22.33 24.27 -8.02
C VAL A 439 -23.46 25.28 -7.93
N ALA A 440 -23.15 26.57 -7.73
CA ALA A 440 -24.16 27.64 -7.67
C ALA A 440 -24.96 27.78 -8.98
N ALA A 441 -24.37 27.42 -10.12
CA ALA A 441 -25.03 27.38 -11.43
C ALA A 441 -25.75 26.04 -11.74
N ASN A 442 -25.61 25.02 -10.88
CA ASN A 442 -26.00 23.62 -11.16
C ASN A 442 -25.41 23.07 -12.49
N ALA A 443 -24.23 23.56 -12.88
CA ALA A 443 -23.60 23.27 -14.15
C ALA A 443 -22.91 21.89 -14.20
N VAL A 444 -22.65 21.28 -13.03
CA VAL A 444 -21.92 20.02 -12.88
C VAL A 444 -22.60 19.09 -11.87
N GLU A 445 -22.32 17.80 -11.96
CA GLU A 445 -22.52 16.81 -10.90
C GLU A 445 -21.24 16.78 -10.03
N VAL A 446 -21.36 16.89 -8.70
CA VAL A 446 -20.20 16.79 -7.79
C VAL A 446 -20.12 15.39 -7.21
N ILE A 447 -19.09 14.64 -7.57
CA ILE A 447 -18.83 13.30 -7.03
C ILE A 447 -17.80 13.39 -5.91
N ASP A 448 -18.24 13.18 -4.67
CA ASP A 448 -17.40 13.05 -3.49
C ASP A 448 -16.86 11.61 -3.42
N VAL A 449 -15.55 11.44 -3.69
CA VAL A 449 -14.90 10.13 -3.82
C VAL A 449 -14.20 9.64 -2.54
N ARG A 450 -14.53 10.26 -1.40
CA ARG A 450 -14.18 9.77 -0.06
C ARG A 450 -15.02 8.56 0.35
N GLU A 451 -14.54 7.84 1.36
CA GLU A 451 -15.31 6.81 2.04
C GLU A 451 -16.43 7.43 2.88
N LEU A 452 -17.50 6.65 3.09
CA LEU A 452 -18.71 7.12 3.76
C LEU A 452 -18.45 7.65 5.19
N HIS A 453 -17.43 7.14 5.88
CA HIS A 453 -17.10 7.62 7.24
C HIS A 453 -16.45 9.01 7.24
N GLU A 454 -15.59 9.33 6.27
CA GLU A 454 -15.02 10.68 6.09
C GLU A 454 -16.11 11.70 5.70
N ARG A 455 -17.18 11.21 5.08
CA ARG A 455 -18.33 12.01 4.64
C ARG A 455 -19.34 12.29 5.76
N ASP A 456 -19.40 11.46 6.80
CA ASP A 456 -20.27 11.70 7.96
C ASP A 456 -19.96 13.09 8.61
N ASP A 457 -18.68 13.47 8.65
CA ASP A 457 -18.21 14.70 9.31
C ASP A 457 -18.52 15.99 8.51
N GLY A 458 -18.58 15.93 7.17
CA GLY A 458 -18.89 17.09 6.33
C GLY A 458 -18.73 16.86 4.82
N PHE A 459 -19.65 17.41 4.02
CA PHE A 459 -19.65 17.32 2.55
C PHE A 459 -20.37 18.49 1.85
N ILE A 460 -20.10 18.69 0.56
CA ILE A 460 -20.72 19.75 -0.26
C ILE A 460 -22.21 19.42 -0.50
N PRO A 461 -23.16 20.34 -0.21
CA PRO A 461 -24.58 20.15 -0.47
C PRO A 461 -24.86 19.74 -1.93
N GLY A 462 -25.68 18.72 -2.13
CA GLY A 462 -26.02 18.22 -3.47
C GLY A 462 -24.98 17.30 -4.12
N SER A 463 -23.80 17.10 -3.53
CA SER A 463 -22.84 16.10 -4.03
C SER A 463 -23.34 14.67 -3.86
N ARG A 464 -23.10 13.82 -4.86
CA ARG A 464 -23.29 12.36 -4.82
C ARG A 464 -22.02 11.71 -4.27
N ASN A 465 -22.14 10.65 -3.45
CA ASN A 465 -20.97 9.94 -2.92
C ASN A 465 -20.75 8.65 -3.70
N ILE A 466 -19.58 8.55 -4.33
CA ILE A 466 -19.11 7.33 -4.99
C ILE A 466 -17.64 7.19 -4.58
N PRO A 467 -17.31 6.45 -3.51
CA PRO A 467 -15.93 6.24 -3.06
C PRO A 467 -15.05 5.80 -4.24
N TYR A 468 -13.82 6.34 -4.34
CA TYR A 468 -13.02 6.26 -5.58
C TYR A 468 -12.84 4.84 -6.15
N ARG A 469 -12.77 3.82 -5.28
CA ARG A 469 -12.72 2.38 -5.59
C ARG A 469 -13.97 1.80 -6.27
N LEU A 470 -15.08 2.53 -6.33
CA LEU A 470 -16.34 2.14 -6.98
C LEU A 470 -16.61 2.92 -8.26
N VAL A 471 -15.88 4.00 -8.57
CA VAL A 471 -16.26 4.91 -9.68
C VAL A 471 -16.26 4.25 -11.05
N ARG A 472 -15.52 3.14 -11.21
CA ARG A 472 -15.54 2.31 -12.41
C ARG A 472 -16.86 1.55 -12.61
N GLU A 473 -17.53 1.16 -11.51
CA GLU A 473 -18.87 0.53 -11.54
C GLU A 473 -19.96 1.52 -11.99
N TYR A 474 -19.75 2.81 -11.71
CA TYR A 474 -20.68 3.90 -12.03
C TYR A 474 -20.34 4.64 -13.35
N GLY A 475 -19.28 4.23 -14.06
CA GLY A 475 -18.79 4.92 -15.24
C GLY A 475 -19.81 5.03 -16.38
N ASP A 476 -20.53 3.92 -16.66
CA ASP A 476 -21.56 3.91 -17.70
C ASP A 476 -22.83 4.68 -17.27
N GLU A 477 -23.21 4.64 -15.98
CA GLU A 477 -24.37 5.41 -15.47
C GLU A 477 -24.14 6.91 -15.63
N LEU A 478 -23.00 7.42 -15.17
CA LEU A 478 -22.63 8.84 -15.26
C LEU A 478 -22.48 9.30 -16.73
N LYS A 479 -22.11 8.38 -17.63
CA LYS A 479 -22.02 8.62 -19.07
C LYS A 479 -23.39 8.70 -19.74
N GLU A 480 -24.35 7.86 -19.34
CA GLU A 480 -25.74 7.93 -19.80
C GLU A 480 -26.47 9.18 -19.26
N GLU A 481 -26.16 9.62 -18.03
CA GLU A 481 -26.64 10.89 -17.47
C GLU A 481 -26.08 12.12 -18.23
N GLY A 482 -24.89 12.00 -18.83
CA GLY A 482 -24.33 13.00 -19.75
C GLY A 482 -24.02 14.36 -19.12
N ARG A 483 -23.95 14.44 -17.78
CA ARG A 483 -23.58 15.65 -17.04
C ARG A 483 -22.05 15.74 -16.89
N PRO A 484 -21.45 16.94 -17.03
CA PRO A 484 -20.07 17.15 -16.61
C PRO A 484 -19.91 16.87 -15.11
N VAL A 485 -18.92 16.06 -14.76
CA VAL A 485 -18.61 15.60 -13.40
C VAL A 485 -17.42 16.38 -12.86
N VAL A 486 -17.52 16.86 -11.62
CA VAL A 486 -16.35 17.29 -10.84
C VAL A 486 -16.11 16.31 -9.69
N THR A 487 -14.94 15.67 -9.68
CA THR A 487 -14.55 14.78 -8.57
C THR A 487 -13.86 15.58 -7.47
N ILE A 488 -14.23 15.30 -6.22
CA ILE A 488 -13.60 15.89 -5.04
C ILE A 488 -13.30 14.83 -3.99
N CYS A 489 -12.21 15.00 -3.25
CA CYS A 489 -11.92 14.22 -2.06
C CYS A 489 -11.24 15.09 -1.00
N GLU A 490 -10.75 14.49 0.07
CA GLU A 490 -10.10 15.18 1.20
C GLU A 490 -8.99 16.17 0.79
N SER A 491 -8.11 15.79 -0.14
CA SER A 491 -6.90 16.53 -0.50
C SER A 491 -6.57 16.54 -2.01
N GLY A 492 -7.48 16.03 -2.84
CA GLY A 492 -7.36 15.94 -4.31
C GLY A 492 -6.75 14.64 -4.88
N ALA A 493 -5.95 13.90 -4.11
CA ALA A 493 -5.23 12.72 -4.63
C ALA A 493 -6.13 11.59 -5.15
N ARG A 494 -7.27 11.30 -4.49
CA ARG A 494 -8.26 10.31 -4.96
C ARG A 494 -9.18 10.87 -6.05
N ALA A 495 -9.39 12.20 -6.06
CA ALA A 495 -10.17 12.87 -7.10
C ALA A 495 -9.50 12.76 -8.47
N ALA A 496 -8.17 12.93 -8.54
CA ALA A 496 -7.37 12.73 -9.76
C ALA A 496 -7.57 11.34 -10.37
N VAL A 497 -7.35 10.29 -9.57
CA VAL A 497 -7.53 8.88 -9.97
C VAL A 497 -8.96 8.67 -10.47
N ALA A 498 -9.96 9.08 -9.69
CA ALA A 498 -11.37 8.89 -10.07
C ALA A 498 -11.75 9.63 -11.37
N ALA A 499 -11.27 10.85 -11.59
CA ALA A 499 -11.52 11.57 -12.83
C ALA A 499 -10.87 10.89 -14.03
N SER A 500 -9.65 10.33 -13.90
CA SER A 500 -9.03 9.57 -14.98
C SER A 500 -9.78 8.28 -15.33
N VAL A 501 -10.32 7.56 -14.34
CA VAL A 501 -11.16 6.37 -14.57
C VAL A 501 -12.45 6.75 -15.31
N LEU A 502 -13.12 7.83 -14.89
CA LEU A 502 -14.35 8.30 -15.53
C LEU A 502 -14.09 8.85 -16.95
N ALA A 503 -12.99 9.57 -17.15
CA ALA A 503 -12.56 10.03 -18.47
C ALA A 503 -12.21 8.87 -19.41
N ALA A 504 -11.54 7.82 -18.92
CA ALA A 504 -11.28 6.61 -19.70
C ALA A 504 -12.56 5.86 -20.10
N SER A 505 -13.63 5.93 -19.29
CA SER A 505 -14.98 5.49 -19.69
C SER A 505 -15.68 6.44 -20.66
N GLY A 506 -15.16 7.65 -20.90
CA GLY A 506 -15.76 8.66 -21.78
C GLY A 506 -16.77 9.60 -21.10
N VAL A 507 -16.64 9.83 -19.79
CA VAL A 507 -17.36 10.87 -19.03
C VAL A 507 -16.54 12.17 -19.06
N ASP A 508 -17.20 13.32 -19.24
CA ASP A 508 -16.58 14.64 -19.03
C ASP A 508 -16.31 14.84 -17.54
N ALA A 509 -15.12 14.44 -17.06
CA ALA A 509 -14.76 14.41 -15.65
C ALA A 509 -13.55 15.30 -15.35
N ARG A 510 -13.69 16.20 -14.36
CA ARG A 510 -12.67 17.19 -13.98
C ARG A 510 -12.29 17.07 -12.50
N PRO A 511 -11.00 16.93 -12.12
CA PRO A 511 -10.62 16.73 -10.72
C PRO A 511 -10.32 18.03 -9.95
N VAL A 512 -10.75 18.09 -8.69
CA VAL A 512 -10.23 19.09 -7.72
C VAL A 512 -8.87 18.61 -7.18
N LEU A 513 -7.79 18.94 -7.88
CA LEU A 513 -6.42 18.55 -7.48
C LEU A 513 -5.92 19.28 -6.23
N ALA A 514 -6.24 20.57 -6.10
CA ALA A 514 -5.64 21.44 -5.09
C ALA A 514 -6.43 21.45 -3.76
N GLY A 515 -6.06 20.56 -2.84
CA GLY A 515 -6.46 20.65 -1.42
C GLY A 515 -7.91 20.22 -1.10
N GLY A 516 -8.75 19.97 -2.10
CA GLY A 516 -10.03 19.26 -1.95
C GLY A 516 -10.98 19.85 -0.90
N MET A 517 -11.59 18.98 -0.10
CA MET A 517 -12.51 19.37 0.98
C MET A 517 -11.85 20.31 2.00
N ARG A 518 -10.56 20.15 2.33
CA ARG A 518 -9.86 21.07 3.24
C ARG A 518 -9.77 22.49 2.68
N ALA A 519 -9.55 22.63 1.37
CA ALA A 519 -9.56 23.92 0.71
C ALA A 519 -10.98 24.52 0.63
N TRP A 520 -12.00 23.67 0.43
CA TRP A 520 -13.41 24.06 0.45
C TRP A 520 -13.88 24.56 1.83
N GLU A 521 -13.44 23.91 2.91
CA GLU A 521 -13.78 24.33 4.27
C GLU A 521 -12.99 25.57 4.71
N ALA A 522 -11.70 25.65 4.36
CA ALA A 522 -10.84 26.80 4.69
C ALA A 522 -11.29 28.12 4.03
N ARG A 523 -11.96 28.09 2.87
CA ARG A 523 -12.61 29.26 2.24
C ARG A 523 -13.97 29.62 2.87
N GLY A 524 -14.50 28.80 3.77
CA GLY A 524 -15.87 28.94 4.30
C GLY A 524 -16.96 28.47 3.32
N GLY A 525 -16.64 27.52 2.43
CA GLY A 525 -17.59 26.93 1.49
C GLY A 525 -18.70 26.17 2.23
N ALA A 526 -19.89 26.12 1.62
CA ALA A 526 -21.04 25.49 2.27
C ALA A 526 -20.83 23.99 2.46
N THR A 527 -21.03 23.49 3.68
CA THR A 527 -21.02 22.06 4.00
C THR A 527 -22.27 21.65 4.77
N VAL A 528 -22.61 20.37 4.65
CA VAL A 528 -23.59 19.65 5.49
C VAL A 528 -22.93 18.39 6.03
N GLY A 529 -23.27 17.97 7.24
CA GLY A 529 -22.72 16.77 7.89
C GLY A 529 -23.81 15.94 8.56
N PHE A 530 -23.56 14.66 8.75
CA PHE A 530 -24.53 13.72 9.33
C PHE A 530 -24.49 13.78 10.86
N ARG A 531 -25.32 14.65 11.46
CA ARG A 531 -25.50 14.64 12.92
C ARG A 531 -26.18 13.36 13.39
N ARG A 532 -25.40 12.47 14.00
CA ARG A 532 -25.89 11.29 14.70
C ARG A 532 -26.69 11.73 15.94
N CYS A 533 -27.85 11.12 16.18
CA CYS A 533 -28.62 11.39 17.40
C CYS A 533 -27.88 10.85 18.63
N GLY A 534 -27.30 11.74 19.45
CA GLY A 534 -26.63 11.39 20.70
C GLY A 534 -25.26 12.04 20.92
N SER A 535 -24.72 12.74 19.91
CA SER A 535 -23.53 13.60 20.02
C SER A 535 -23.91 15.05 20.33
#